data_AF-A0A7Y5Q4E7-F1
#
_entry.id   AF-A0A7Y5Q4E7-F1
#
_cell.length_a   1.000
_cell.length_b   1.000
_cell.length_c   1.000
_cell.angle_alpha   90.00
_cell.angle_beta   90.00
_cell.angle_gamma   90.00
#
_symmetry.space_group_name_H-M   'P 1'
#
loop_
_entity.id
_entity.type
_entity.pdbx_description
1 polymer ?
#
loop_
_entity_poly.entity_id
_entity_poly.type
_entity_poly.pdbx_seq_one_letter_code
_entity_poly.pdbx_strand_id
1 'polypeptide(L)' 'AAQADEAACPAGRARWLEWEQTLAPLRDQLVEGFPQRDGAQVAVPEGPGLGIEVDEARCEAFR' A
#
# COMPACT_ATOMS: atom_id res chain seq x y z
N ALA A 1 28.22 -1.07 2.58
CA ALA A 1 26.80 -0.72 2.76
C ALA A 1 26.09 -1.06 1.45
N ALA A 2 25.28 -2.11 1.44
CA ALA A 2 24.55 -2.53 0.25
C ALA A 2 23.41 -1.52 0.01
N GLN A 3 23.48 -0.79 -1.09
CA GLN A 3 22.36 -0.01 -1.61
C GLN A 3 21.41 -1.03 -2.24
N ALA A 4 20.19 -1.14 -1.69
CA ALA A 4 19.15 -1.94 -2.28
C ALA A 4 18.77 -1.34 -3.64
N ASP A 5 18.78 -2.22 -4.63
CA ASP A 5 18.55 -1.97 -6.05
C ASP A 5 17.19 -1.28 -6.25
N GLU A 6 17.27 -0.02 -6.64
CA GLU A 6 16.15 0.81 -7.03
C GLU A 6 15.53 0.15 -8.27
N ALA A 7 14.40 -0.56 -8.10
CA ALA A 7 13.55 -0.95 -9.22
C ALA A 7 12.96 0.33 -9.83
N ALA A 8 13.82 1.06 -10.56
CA ALA A 8 13.62 2.42 -10.97
C ALA A 8 12.65 2.43 -12.14
N CYS A 9 11.41 2.83 -11.86
CA CYS A 9 10.52 3.37 -12.88
C CYS A 9 11.33 4.40 -13.69
N PRO A 10 11.41 4.27 -15.04
CA PRO A 10 12.37 5.03 -15.84
C PRO A 10 12.27 6.52 -15.55
N ALA A 11 13.40 7.10 -15.15
CA ALA A 11 13.51 8.50 -14.76
C ALA A 11 12.91 9.40 -15.86
N GLY A 12 11.84 10.11 -15.52
CA GLY A 12 11.16 11.04 -16.44
C GLY A 12 9.63 10.97 -16.47
N ARG A 13 9.01 9.96 -15.85
CA ARG A 13 7.53 9.93 -15.70
C ARG A 13 7.12 10.34 -14.29
N ALA A 14 6.14 11.22 -14.22
CA ALA A 14 5.55 11.62 -12.95
C ALA A 14 4.86 10.42 -12.29
N ARG A 15 5.18 10.16 -11.02
CA ARG A 15 4.68 9.04 -10.24
C ARG A 15 3.37 9.45 -9.58
N TRP A 16 2.28 9.34 -10.33
CA TRP A 16 0.95 9.62 -9.82
C TRP A 16 0.27 8.32 -9.40
N LEU A 17 -0.30 8.33 -8.20
CA LEU A 17 -1.17 7.27 -7.69
C LEU A 17 -2.53 7.89 -7.41
N GLU A 18 -3.59 7.32 -7.99
CA GLU A 18 -4.94 7.66 -7.60
C GLU A 18 -5.18 7.15 -6.17
N TRP A 19 -5.65 8.03 -5.30
CA TRP A 19 -5.91 7.71 -3.90
C TRP A 19 -7.33 8.11 -3.52
N GLU A 20 -8.09 7.14 -3.06
CA GLU A 20 -9.47 7.34 -2.62
C GLU A 20 -9.50 8.21 -1.35
N GLN A 21 -10.33 9.25 -1.33
CA GLN A 21 -10.32 10.27 -0.26
C GLN A 21 -11.48 10.14 0.73
N THR A 22 -12.43 9.24 0.46
CA THR A 22 -13.57 9.04 1.35
C THR A 22 -13.20 8.06 2.48
N LEU A 23 -14.14 7.87 3.42
CA LEU A 23 -14.01 6.84 4.43
C LEU A 23 -14.23 5.47 3.75
N ALA A 24 -13.23 4.60 3.79
CA ALA A 24 -13.30 3.29 3.16
C ALA A 24 -12.89 2.19 4.16
N PRO A 25 -13.85 1.67 4.96
CA PRO A 25 -13.57 0.63 5.95
C PRO A 25 -12.87 -0.60 5.38
N LEU A 26 -13.19 -0.99 4.13
CA LEU A 26 -12.50 -2.09 3.47
C LEU A 26 -11.03 -1.79 3.19
N ARG A 27 -10.69 -0.59 2.74
CA ARG A 27 -9.29 -0.19 2.53
C ARG A 27 -8.52 -0.14 3.85
N ASP A 28 -9.15 0.46 4.86
CA ASP A 28 -8.47 0.81 6.11
C ASP A 28 -8.38 -0.34 7.11
N GLN A 29 -9.19 -1.38 6.94
CA GLN A 29 -9.35 -2.41 7.96
C GLN A 29 -9.17 -3.83 7.44
N LEU A 30 -9.41 -4.13 6.16
CA LEU A 30 -9.41 -5.51 5.67
C LEU A 30 -8.05 -6.21 5.76
N VAL A 31 -6.96 -5.44 5.79
CA VAL A 31 -5.61 -5.97 5.73
C VAL A 31 -4.69 -5.24 6.70
N GLU A 32 -3.69 -5.96 7.20
CA GLU A 32 -2.54 -5.39 7.89
C GLU A 32 -1.44 -5.04 6.88
N GLY A 33 -0.65 -4.00 7.17
CA GLY A 33 0.47 -3.59 6.32
C GLY A 33 0.08 -2.75 5.09
N PHE A 34 -1.17 -2.28 5.00
CA PHE A 34 -1.58 -1.40 3.90
C PHE A 34 -0.71 -0.13 3.84
N PRO A 35 -0.28 0.31 2.64
CA PRO A 35 0.54 1.51 2.47
C PRO A 35 -0.01 2.72 3.21
N GLN A 36 0.82 3.31 4.06
CA GLN A 36 0.49 4.57 4.72
C GLN A 36 0.79 5.75 3.80
N ARG A 37 -0.09 6.75 3.83
CA ARG A 37 0.08 8.02 3.13
C ARG A 37 0.60 9.08 4.09
N ASP A 38 1.73 9.70 3.75
CA ASP A 38 2.25 10.89 4.41
C ASP A 38 2.16 12.09 3.45
N GLY A 39 1.18 12.97 3.69
CA GLY A 39 0.88 14.09 2.81
C GLY A 39 0.50 13.62 1.39
N ALA A 40 1.39 13.89 0.42
CA ALA A 40 1.24 13.53 -0.99
C ALA A 40 2.05 12.28 -1.39
N GLN A 41 2.71 11.63 -0.43
CA GLN A 41 3.55 10.47 -0.67
C GLN A 41 2.93 9.22 -0.07
N VAL A 42 3.14 8.08 -0.73
CA VAL A 42 2.68 6.76 -0.27
C VAL A 42 3.90 5.84 -0.29
N ALA A 43 4.13 5.14 0.82
CA ALA A 43 5.23 4.18 0.92
C ALA A 43 4.93 2.93 0.08
N VAL A 44 5.93 2.41 -0.64
CA VAL A 44 5.82 1.12 -1.35
C VAL A 44 6.12 0.00 -0.34
N PRO A 45 5.27 -1.02 -0.19
CA PRO A 45 5.56 -2.15 0.68
C PRO A 45 6.82 -2.92 0.27
N GLU A 46 7.62 -3.32 1.25
CA GLU A 46 8.86 -4.07 1.04
C GLU A 46 8.71 -5.58 1.31
N GLY A 47 7.54 -6.01 1.80
CA GLY A 47 7.23 -7.41 2.08
C GLY A 47 7.02 -8.26 0.81
N PRO A 48 7.01 -9.60 0.94
CA PRO A 48 6.79 -10.50 -0.19
C PRO A 48 5.40 -10.31 -0.81
N GLY A 49 5.30 -10.55 -2.12
CA GLY A 49 4.03 -10.46 -2.84
C GLY A 49 3.47 -9.04 -2.83
N LEU A 50 2.31 -8.84 -2.19
CA LEU A 50 1.68 -7.54 -2.03
C LEU A 50 2.12 -6.80 -0.75
N GLY A 51 2.90 -7.45 0.12
CA GLY A 51 3.37 -6.86 1.39
C GLY A 51 2.26 -6.57 2.40
N ILE A 52 1.15 -7.32 2.34
CA ILE A 52 -0.01 -7.20 3.23
C ILE A 52 -0.42 -8.58 3.75
N GLU A 53 -1.14 -8.60 4.87
CA GLU A 53 -1.76 -9.79 5.44
C GLU A 53 -3.27 -9.56 5.59
N VAL A 54 -4.11 -10.55 5.26
CA VAL A 54 -5.58 -10.42 5.30
C VAL A 54 -6.11 -10.65 6.72
N ASP A 55 -6.98 -9.76 7.21
CA ASP A 55 -7.71 -9.94 8.46
C ASP A 55 -8.99 -10.76 8.20
N GLU A 56 -8.88 -12.09 8.37
CA GLU A 56 -9.98 -13.02 8.12
C GLU A 56 -11.20 -12.77 9.04
N ALA A 57 -10.99 -12.31 10.27
CA ALA A 57 -12.09 -12.00 11.17
C ALA A 57 -12.93 -10.81 10.64
N ARG A 58 -12.27 -9.84 9.99
CA ARG A 58 -12.98 -8.75 9.30
C ARG A 58 -13.65 -9.21 8.02
N CYS A 59 -13.03 -10.10 7.24
CA CYS A 59 -13.69 -10.70 6.08
C CYS A 59 -15.03 -11.33 6.45
N GLU A 60 -15.09 -12.05 7.58
CA GLU A 60 -16.34 -12.65 8.06
C GLU A 60 -17.40 -11.61 8.48
N ALA A 61 -16.99 -10.48 9.05
CA ALA A 61 -17.91 -9.43 9.47
C ALA A 61 -18.63 -8.72 8.31
N PHE A 62 -18.10 -8.80 7.08
CA PHE A 62 -18.68 -8.21 5.87
C PHE A 62 -19.38 -9.22 4.96
N ARG A 63 -19.40 -10.51 5.32
CA ARG A 63 -20.04 -11.59 4.54
C ARG A 63 -21.54 -11.66 4.84
#